data_AF-A0A260YTC0-F1
#
_entry.id   AF-A0A260YTC0-F1
#
_cell.length_a   1.000
_cell.length_b   1.000
_cell.length_c   1.000
_cell.angle_alpha   90.00
_cell.angle_beta   90.00
_cell.angle_gamma   90.00
#
_symmetry.space_group_name_H-M   'P 1'
#
loop_
_entity.id
_entity.type
_entity.pdbx_description
1 polymer ?
#
loop_
_entity_poly.entity_id
_entity_poly.type
_entity_poly.pdbx_seq_one_letter_code
_entity_poly.pdbx_strand_id
1 'polypeptide(L)'
;MSFLGVSLDATSMITVAMSVGFSVDFAAHVSYAYMTESKPAKTGVSPIFSRFCHTLGTVGWPVTQASVSVLLGVSSLYLVDSYVVQTCFRTVVLVILFGTTHALVFLPLLLMNCHRIYDYFRRTPETP
;
A
#
# COMPACT_ATOMS: atom_id res chain seq x y z
N MET A 1 -4.20 17.05 -10.64
CA MET A 1 -3.40 17.03 -11.88
C MET A 1 -3.76 18.19 -12.82
N SER A 2 -5.05 18.57 -12.99
CA SER A 2 -5.42 19.74 -13.83
C SER A 2 -5.23 21.13 -13.19
N PHE A 3 -4.99 21.22 -11.88
CA PHE A 3 -4.83 22.52 -11.18
C PHE A 3 -3.39 23.04 -11.13
N LEU A 4 -2.40 22.26 -11.61
CA LEU A 4 -0.97 22.56 -11.45
C LEU A 4 -0.16 22.61 -12.77
N GLY A 5 -0.83 22.61 -13.93
CA GLY A 5 -0.13 22.84 -15.21
C GLY A 5 0.94 21.81 -15.56
N VAL A 6 0.82 20.57 -15.06
CA VAL A 6 1.77 19.49 -15.35
C VAL A 6 1.36 18.83 -16.67
N SER A 7 2.20 18.98 -17.70
CA SER A 7 2.11 18.24 -18.96
C SER A 7 2.27 16.74 -18.70
N LEU A 8 1.39 15.92 -19.28
CA LEU A 8 1.42 14.45 -19.26
C LEU A 8 2.66 13.95 -20.01
N ASP A 9 3.82 14.03 -19.35
CA ASP A 9 5.12 13.58 -19.85
C ASP A 9 5.35 12.11 -19.46
N ALA A 10 6.26 11.41 -20.16
CA ALA A 10 6.60 9.99 -19.95
C ALA A 10 6.82 9.63 -18.46
N THR A 11 7.30 10.60 -17.69
CA THR A 11 7.41 10.54 -16.24
C THR A 11 6.10 10.19 -15.50
N SER A 12 4.97 10.80 -15.86
CA SER A 12 3.68 10.51 -15.22
C SER A 12 3.23 9.07 -15.49
N MET A 13 3.57 8.52 -16.66
CA MET A 13 3.24 7.14 -17.03
C MET A 13 4.07 6.14 -16.20
N ILE A 14 5.37 6.40 -16.02
CA ILE A 14 6.25 5.60 -15.16
C ILE A 14 5.76 5.64 -13.71
N THR A 15 5.33 6.81 -13.24
CA THR A 15 4.87 6.97 -11.84
C THR A 15 3.56 6.21 -11.59
N VAL A 16 2.63 6.19 -12.56
CA VAL A 16 1.43 5.36 -12.48
C VAL A 16 1.77 3.87 -12.52
N ALA A 17 2.68 3.44 -13.41
CA ALA A 17 3.12 2.05 -13.49
C ALA A 17 3.79 1.58 -12.18
N MET A 18 4.65 2.42 -11.57
CA MET A 18 5.22 2.14 -10.24
C MET A 18 4.15 2.06 -9.15
N SER A 19 3.13 2.93 -9.18
CA SER A 19 2.02 2.87 -8.23
C SER A 19 1.24 1.55 -8.31
N VAL A 20 1.04 1.01 -9.52
CA VAL A 20 0.40 -0.31 -9.70
C VAL A 20 1.29 -1.42 -9.16
N GLY A 21 2.60 -1.37 -9.47
CA GLY A 21 3.58 -2.33 -8.96
C GLY A 21 3.60 -2.40 -7.43
N PHE A 22 3.75 -1.26 -6.76
CA PHE A 22 3.73 -1.19 -5.30
C PHE A 22 2.41 -1.67 -4.70
N SER A 23 1.26 -1.34 -5.31
CA SER A 23 -0.03 -1.80 -4.81
C SER A 23 -0.16 -3.33 -4.85
N VAL A 24 0.31 -3.97 -5.93
CA VAL A 24 0.26 -5.44 -6.07
C VAL A 24 1.25 -6.12 -5.11
N ASP A 25 2.45 -5.56 -4.96
CA ASP A 25 3.50 -6.09 -4.08
C ASP A 25 3.05 -6.08 -2.62
N PHE A 26 2.46 -4.96 -2.17
CA PHE A 26 1.89 -4.86 -0.82
C PHE A 26 0.70 -5.81 -0.62
N ALA A 27 -0.18 -5.95 -1.61
CA ALA A 27 -1.31 -6.88 -1.52
C ALA A 27 -0.83 -8.33 -1.38
N ALA A 28 0.17 -8.74 -2.16
CA ALA A 28 0.74 -10.08 -2.10
C ALA A 28 1.45 -10.33 -0.75
N HIS A 29 2.30 -9.41 -0.30
CA HIS A 29 3.02 -9.55 0.96
C HIS A 29 2.11 -9.58 2.18
N VAL A 30 1.10 -8.70 2.24
CA VAL A 30 0.12 -8.67 3.34
C VAL A 30 -0.75 -9.92 3.33
N SER A 31 -1.21 -10.37 2.16
CA SER A 31 -2.05 -11.59 2.06
C SER A 31 -1.26 -12.83 2.46
N TYR A 32 -0.01 -12.96 1.99
CA TYR A 32 0.86 -14.06 2.35
C TYR A 32 1.14 -14.07 3.85
N ALA A 33 1.57 -12.95 4.42
CA ALA A 33 1.83 -12.84 5.85
C ALA A 33 0.56 -13.09 6.67
N TYR A 34 -0.62 -12.65 6.24
CA TYR A 34 -1.89 -12.95 6.91
C TYR A 34 -2.22 -14.46 6.91
N MET A 35 -1.94 -15.16 5.81
CA MET A 35 -2.18 -16.61 5.70
C MET A 35 -1.16 -17.44 6.50
N THR A 36 0.10 -17.00 6.56
CA THR A 36 1.16 -17.69 7.30
C THR A 36 1.07 -17.47 8.82
N GLU A 37 0.44 -16.37 9.26
CA GLU A 37 0.24 -16.07 10.69
C GLU A 37 -0.87 -16.92 11.31
N SER A 38 -0.50 -18.11 11.79
CA SER A 38 -1.39 -19.05 12.47
C SER A 38 -1.46 -18.87 14.00
N LYS A 39 -1.13 -17.68 14.52
CA LYS A 39 -1.11 -17.45 15.98
C LYS A 39 -2.53 -17.40 16.56
N PRO A 40 -2.75 -17.97 17.76
CA PRO A 40 -4.04 -17.89 18.45
C PRO A 40 -4.32 -16.43 18.86
N ALA A 41 -5.58 -16.02 18.72
CA ALA A 41 -6.01 -14.66 19.03
C ALA A 41 -5.90 -14.36 20.54
N LYS A 42 -5.51 -13.13 20.87
CA LYS A 42 -5.54 -12.62 22.25
C LYS A 42 -7.00 -12.53 22.75
N THR A 43 -7.22 -12.98 23.98
CA THR A 43 -8.52 -13.00 24.65
C THR A 43 -9.11 -11.58 24.71
N GLY A 44 -10.33 -11.38 24.19
CA GLY A 44 -11.08 -10.12 24.29
C GLY A 44 -11.04 -9.18 23.07
N VAL A 45 -10.27 -9.50 22.03
CA VAL A 45 -10.25 -8.74 20.76
C VAL A 45 -10.70 -9.64 19.62
N SER A 46 -11.41 -9.09 18.64
CA SER A 46 -11.84 -9.85 17.45
C SER A 46 -10.61 -10.56 16.85
N PRO A 47 -10.62 -11.89 16.67
CA PRO A 47 -9.43 -12.68 16.32
C PRO A 47 -8.78 -12.21 15.02
N ILE A 48 -9.60 -11.65 14.14
CA ILE A 48 -9.28 -11.08 12.84
C ILE A 48 -8.43 -9.82 13.01
N PHE A 49 -8.84 -8.91 13.90
CA PHE A 49 -8.14 -7.65 14.14
C PHE A 49 -6.76 -7.89 14.75
N SER A 50 -6.63 -8.88 15.65
CA SER A 50 -5.34 -9.23 16.25
C SER A 50 -4.36 -9.80 15.22
N ARG A 51 -4.81 -10.68 14.33
CA ARG A 51 -3.98 -11.22 13.23
C ARG A 51 -3.56 -10.11 12.28
N PHE A 52 -4.51 -9.28 11.92
CA PHE A 52 -4.31 -8.13 11.06
C PHE A 52 -3.28 -7.13 11.62
N CYS A 53 -3.37 -6.76 12.89
CA CYS A 53 -2.40 -5.85 13.53
C CYS A 53 -0.99 -6.45 13.55
N HIS A 54 -0.88 -7.77 13.72
CA HIS A 54 0.40 -8.46 13.68
C HIS A 54 0.99 -8.48 12.26
N THR A 55 0.18 -8.77 11.24
CA THR A 55 0.57 -8.71 9.83
C THR A 55 1.01 -7.30 9.42
N LEU A 56 0.29 -6.25 9.83
CA LEU A 56 0.74 -4.88 9.61
C LEU A 56 2.01 -4.55 10.39
N GLY A 57 2.18 -5.08 11.60
CA GLY A 57 3.41 -4.89 12.37
C GLY A 57 4.63 -5.51 11.69
N THR A 58 4.47 -6.66 11.04
CA THR A 58 5.57 -7.34 10.34
C THR A 58 5.85 -6.75 8.95
N VAL A 59 4.82 -6.35 8.21
CA VAL A 59 4.96 -5.84 6.83
C VAL A 59 5.17 -4.32 6.80
N GLY A 60 4.60 -3.57 7.74
CA GLY A 60 4.60 -2.11 7.75
C GLY A 60 6.00 -1.48 7.82
N TRP A 61 6.90 -2.03 8.65
CA TRP A 61 8.29 -1.53 8.71
C TRP A 61 9.02 -1.69 7.37
N PRO A 62 9.06 -2.88 6.74
CA PRO A 62 9.59 -3.06 5.38
C PRO A 62 9.01 -2.10 4.34
N VAL A 63 7.69 -1.91 4.35
CA VAL A 63 7.00 -1.00 3.40
C VAL A 63 7.49 0.44 3.56
N THR A 64 7.51 0.94 4.80
CA THR A 64 7.96 2.30 5.07
C THR A 64 9.43 2.50 4.72
N GLN A 65 10.28 1.51 5.03
CA GLN A 65 11.69 1.53 4.65
C GLN A 65 11.88 1.57 3.13
N ALA A 66 11.17 0.73 2.37
CA ALA A 66 11.23 0.72 0.91
C ALA A 66 10.84 2.09 0.33
N SER A 67 9.77 2.69 0.87
CA SER A 67 9.27 3.99 0.45
C SER A 67 10.28 5.10 0.69
N VAL A 68 10.92 5.11 1.87
CA VAL A 68 11.99 6.06 2.21
C VAL A 68 13.20 5.87 1.29
N SER A 69 13.56 4.63 0.94
CA SER A 69 14.67 4.37 0.02
C SER A 69 14.44 4.95 -1.36
N VAL A 70 13.20 4.89 -1.88
CA VAL A 70 12.87 5.50 -3.18
C VAL A 70 12.92 7.03 -3.09
N LEU A 71 12.44 7.63 -2.00
CA LEU A 71 12.56 9.08 -1.78
C LEU A 71 14.01 9.53 -1.74
N LEU A 72 14.88 8.77 -1.08
CA LEU A 72 16.33 9.04 -1.06
C LEU A 72 16.95 8.89 -2.45
N GLY A 73 16.61 7.85 -3.22
CA GLY A 73 17.11 7.68 -4.58
C GLY A 73 16.70 8.84 -5.50
N VAL A 74 15.43 9.26 -5.40
CA VAL A 74 14.86 10.34 -6.20
C VAL A 74 15.35 11.72 -5.75
N SER A 75 15.84 11.87 -4.51
CA SER A 75 16.41 13.12 -4.03
C SER A 75 17.60 13.62 -4.86
N SER A 76 18.35 12.71 -5.50
CA SER A 76 19.45 13.07 -6.40
C SER A 76 19.00 13.88 -7.63
N LEU A 77 17.74 13.70 -8.08
CA LEU A 77 17.18 14.45 -9.20
C LEU A 77 16.98 15.94 -8.85
N TYR A 78 16.95 16.30 -7.56
CA TYR A 78 16.86 17.69 -7.13
C TYR A 78 18.07 18.53 -7.57
N LEU A 79 19.23 17.89 -7.78
CA LEU A 79 20.47 18.57 -8.17
C LEU A 79 20.49 18.98 -9.65
N VAL A 80 19.48 18.60 -10.44
CA VAL A 80 19.44 18.89 -11.87
C VAL A 80 18.54 20.10 -12.14
N ASP A 81 19.13 21.18 -12.64
CA ASP A 81 18.43 22.40 -13.08
C ASP A 81 17.71 22.20 -14.42
N SER A 82 16.73 21.30 -14.44
CA SER A 82 15.84 21.10 -15.59
C SER A 82 14.40 21.07 -15.12
N TYR A 83 13.55 21.84 -15.82
CA TYR A 83 12.11 21.91 -15.58
C TYR A 83 11.45 20.53 -15.58
N VAL A 84 11.86 19.66 -16.51
CA VAL A 84 11.33 18.29 -16.63
C VAL A 84 11.72 17.45 -15.42
N VAL A 85 12.97 17.58 -14.96
CA VAL A 85 13.50 16.79 -13.84
C VAL A 85 12.92 17.23 -12.50
N GLN A 86 12.74 18.54 -12.28
CA GLN A 86 12.09 19.05 -11.07
C GLN A 86 10.59 18.68 -11.02
N THR A 87 9.91 18.70 -12.17
CA THR A 87 8.52 18.24 -12.26
C THR A 87 8.43 16.75 -11.97
N CYS A 88 9.35 15.95 -12.50
CA CYS A 88 9.49 14.53 -12.17
C CYS A 88 9.63 14.28 -10.68
N PHE A 89 10.60 14.95 -10.04
CA PHE A 89 10.83 14.85 -8.60
C PHE A 89 9.55 15.10 -7.79
N ARG A 90 8.84 16.21 -8.06
CA ARG A 90 7.59 16.55 -7.35
C ARG A 90 6.50 15.50 -7.56
N THR A 91 6.41 14.92 -8.76
CA THR A 91 5.37 13.94 -9.10
C THR A 91 5.64 12.60 -8.40
N VAL A 92 6.89 12.15 -8.37
CA VAL A 92 7.29 10.90 -7.71
C VAL A 92 7.13 11.01 -6.20
N VAL A 93 7.53 12.12 -5.58
CA VAL A 93 7.32 12.37 -4.14
C VAL A 93 5.83 12.32 -3.79
N LEU A 94 4.96 12.98 -4.57
CA LEU A 94 3.51 12.94 -4.36
C LEU A 94 2.95 11.53 -4.46
N VAL A 95 3.33 10.76 -5.48
CA VAL A 95 2.84 9.39 -5.65
C VAL A 95 3.33 8.47 -4.54
N ILE A 96 4.57 8.59 -4.07
CA ILE A 96 5.04 7.78 -2.95
C ILE A 96 4.23 8.11 -1.70
N LEU A 97 4.01 9.40 -1.37
CA LEU A 97 3.24 9.79 -0.19
C LEU A 97 1.78 9.31 -0.26
N PHE A 98 1.08 9.59 -1.37
CA PHE A 98 -0.31 9.17 -1.54
C PHE A 98 -0.45 7.65 -1.69
N GLY A 99 0.44 7.02 -2.46
CA GLY A 99 0.43 5.59 -2.74
C GLY A 99 0.72 4.76 -1.49
N THR A 100 1.69 5.16 -0.67
CA THR A 100 2.00 4.46 0.59
C THR A 100 0.92 4.66 1.64
N THR A 101 0.38 5.87 1.76
CA THR A 101 -0.76 6.13 2.66
C THR A 101 -1.98 5.32 2.23
N HIS A 102 -2.32 5.31 0.94
CA HIS A 102 -3.43 4.53 0.42
C HIS A 102 -3.18 3.03 0.57
N ALA A 103 -1.98 2.52 0.27
CA ALA A 103 -1.65 1.11 0.42
C ALA A 103 -1.69 0.65 1.88
N LEU A 104 -1.18 1.44 2.81
CA LEU A 104 -1.16 1.08 4.23
C LEU A 104 -2.49 1.27 4.95
N VAL A 105 -3.40 2.12 4.46
CA VAL A 105 -4.70 2.41 5.11
C VAL A 105 -5.89 1.79 4.38
N PHE A 106 -5.89 1.73 3.05
CA PHE A 106 -7.02 1.20 2.29
C PHE A 106 -7.00 -0.32 2.20
N LEU A 107 -5.84 -0.91 1.89
CA LEU A 107 -5.64 -2.36 1.86
C LEU A 107 -6.07 -3.06 3.16
N PRO A 108 -5.70 -2.60 4.37
CA PRO A 108 -6.14 -3.25 5.60
C PRO A 108 -7.64 -3.21 5.84
N LEU A 109 -8.28 -2.09 5.50
CA LEU A 109 -9.73 -1.94 5.62
C LEU A 109 -10.43 -2.88 4.64
N LEU A 110 -9.92 -3.02 3.42
CA LEU A 110 -10.46 -3.93 2.42
C LEU A 110 -10.32 -5.39 2.85
N LEU A 111 -9.16 -5.78 3.41
CA LEU A 111 -8.92 -7.14 3.90
C LEU A 111 -9.87 -7.50 5.07
N MET A 112 -10.08 -6.56 6.01
CA MET A 112 -11.01 -6.74 7.11
C MET A 112 -12.45 -6.92 6.60
N ASN A 113 -12.89 -6.13 5.62
CA ASN A 113 -14.21 -6.24 5.02
C ASN A 113 -14.39 -7.54 4.23
N CYS A 114 -13.42 -7.92 3.38
CA CYS A 114 -13.45 -9.19 2.65
C CYS A 114 -13.51 -10.39 3.59
N HIS A 115 -12.74 -10.39 4.68
CA HIS A 115 -12.79 -11.48 5.66
C HIS A 115 -14.13 -11.53 6.41
N ARG A 116 -14.74 -10.38 6.73
CA ARG A 116 -16.09 -10.32 7.32
C ARG A 116 -17.14 -10.89 6.36
N ILE A 117 -17.03 -10.58 5.06
CA ILE A 117 -17.92 -11.10 4.01
C ILE A 117 -17.74 -12.61 3.86
N TYR A 118 -16.49 -13.10 3.86
CA TYR A 118 -16.21 -14.54 3.80
C TYR A 118 -16.76 -15.29 5.03
N ASP A 119 -16.55 -14.75 6.23
CA ASP A 119 -17.12 -15.32 7.47
C ASP A 119 -18.65 -15.28 7.47
N TYR A 120 -19.25 -14.23 6.89
CA TYR A 120 -20.71 -14.12 6.73
C TYR A 120 -21.23 -15.24 5.83
N PHE A 121 -20.63 -15.43 4.65
CA PHE A 121 -21.00 -16.50 3.72
C PHE A 121 -20.72 -17.91 4.27
N ARG A 122 -19.65 -18.10 5.03
CA ARG A 122 -19.34 -19.37 5.68
C ARG A 122 -20.32 -19.68 6.82
N ARG A 123 -20.88 -18.66 7.46
CA ARG A 123 -21.83 -18.80 8.58
C ARG A 123 -23.30 -18.87 8.15
N THR A 124 -23.64 -18.66 6.89
CA THR A 124 -24.93 -19.10 6.34
C THR A 124 -24.85 -20.62 6.13
N PRO A 125 -25.36 -21.45 7.07
CA PRO A 125 -25.63 -22.83 6.73
C PRO A 125 -26.64 -22.82 5.58
N GLU A 126 -26.43 -23.67 4.59
CA GLU A 126 -27.52 -24.15 3.78
C GLU A 126 -28.55 -24.75 4.76
N THR A 127 -29.59 -23.98 5.08
CA THR A 127 -30.81 -24.54 5.66
C THR A 127 -31.55 -25.25 4.53
N PRO A 128 -32.16 -26.41 4.83
CA PRO A 128 -32.43 -27.52 3.91
C PRO A 128 -33.34 -27.19 2.71
#